data_AF-K0BCS7-F1
#
_entry.id   AF-K0BCS7-F1
#
_cell.length_a   1.000
_cell.length_b   1.000
_cell.length_c   1.000
_cell.angle_alpha   90.00
_cell.angle_beta   90.00
_cell.angle_gamma   90.00
#
_symmetry.space_group_name_H-M   'P 1'
#
loop_
_entity.id
_entity.type
_entity.pdbx_description
1 polymer ?
#
loop_
_entity_poly.entity_id
_entity_poly.type
_entity_poly.pdbx_seq_one_letter_code
_entity_poly.pdbx_strand_id
1 'polypeptide(L)'
;MPHEENLKPNNIPSKQTIVLRTKLLPQDIMKILEKKKTSLFGSTLRRPKSDEVTVDNPQLFLEQFIFVLGHYEIDFNRNTTYMIKVEPDVVEVAIGTEKFSVLNKSGVWKKFGKKMKQGVGITKQDLEIKATENVIKSMTDSIYLDNNGLETPFSYSTNSDAIENYAQKVLDLNKGHVRRNKMIDDDIFSKLAHKLKDSLKHDLKINHEEFIVTEFREIFVPIYETKCYDNKNKVAVARIDAITGKLI
;
A
#
# COMPACT_ATOMS: atom_id res chain seq x y z
N MET A 1 -2.82 -23.61 -14.01
CA MET A 1 -2.95 -22.27 -13.42
C MET A 1 -4.27 -22.28 -12.67
N PRO A 2 -4.30 -22.30 -11.33
CA PRO A 2 -5.56 -22.14 -10.63
C PRO A 2 -6.02 -20.70 -10.85
N HIS A 3 -7.28 -20.54 -11.23
CA HIS A 3 -7.94 -19.26 -11.23
C HIS A 3 -7.84 -18.68 -9.82
N GLU A 4 -7.08 -17.60 -9.64
CA GLU A 4 -7.25 -16.73 -8.47
C GLU A 4 -8.62 -16.10 -8.61
N GLU A 5 -9.61 -16.72 -7.99
CA GLU A 5 -10.90 -16.09 -7.81
C GLU A 5 -10.65 -14.88 -6.90
N ASN A 6 -10.83 -13.68 -7.46
CA ASN A 6 -10.59 -12.45 -6.72
C ASN A 6 -11.50 -12.43 -5.49
N LEU A 7 -10.88 -12.47 -4.31
CA LEU A 7 -11.59 -12.50 -3.03
C LEU A 7 -12.43 -11.23 -2.91
N LYS A 8 -13.76 -11.42 -2.83
CA LYS A 8 -14.70 -10.31 -2.65
C LYS A 8 -14.91 -10.04 -1.16
N PRO A 9 -15.21 -8.79 -0.78
CA PRO A 9 -15.60 -8.49 0.59
C PRO A 9 -16.83 -9.30 1.01
N ASN A 10 -16.82 -9.83 2.22
CA ASN A 10 -17.94 -10.53 2.85
C ASN A 10 -19.06 -9.57 3.28
N ASN A 11 -18.81 -8.26 3.30
CA ASN A 11 -19.77 -7.20 3.59
C ASN A 11 -20.12 -6.36 2.35
N ILE A 12 -21.16 -5.52 2.45
CA ILE A 12 -21.50 -4.51 1.44
C ILE A 12 -20.94 -3.16 1.92
N PRO A 13 -19.83 -2.67 1.33
CA PRO A 13 -19.19 -1.46 1.82
C PRO A 13 -19.97 -0.21 1.38
N SER A 14 -20.24 0.70 2.31
CA SER A 14 -20.83 2.01 1.99
C SER A 14 -19.74 3.01 1.64
N LYS A 15 -19.87 3.68 0.49
CA LYS A 15 -18.91 4.67 0.00
C LYS A 15 -19.26 6.06 0.53
N GLN A 16 -18.36 6.63 1.31
CA GLN A 16 -18.48 8.00 1.81
C GLN A 16 -17.84 9.00 0.86
N THR A 17 -18.56 10.06 0.51
CA THR A 17 -18.04 11.17 -0.30
C THR A 17 -17.47 12.27 0.57
N ILE A 18 -16.22 12.66 0.32
CA ILE A 18 -15.52 13.76 1.00
C ILE A 18 -14.96 14.71 -0.05
N VAL A 19 -15.12 16.02 0.17
CA VAL A 19 -14.44 17.05 -0.61
C VAL A 19 -13.55 17.84 0.33
N LEU A 20 -12.27 17.97 0.00
CA LEU A 20 -11.35 18.78 0.80
C LEU A 20 -11.61 20.26 0.55
N ARG A 21 -11.52 21.05 1.62
CA ARG A 21 -11.76 22.50 1.57
C ARG A 21 -10.62 23.18 0.81
N THR A 22 -10.99 24.02 -0.14
CA THR A 22 -10.03 24.88 -0.85
C THR A 22 -9.51 25.94 0.13
N LYS A 23 -8.18 26.04 0.31
CA LYS A 23 -7.56 27.02 1.23
C LYS A 23 -7.03 28.26 0.52
N LEU A 24 -6.71 28.14 -0.77
CA LEU A 24 -6.15 29.21 -1.58
C LEU A 24 -7.18 29.77 -2.56
N LEU A 25 -7.31 31.09 -2.57
CA LEU A 25 -8.18 31.79 -3.52
C LEU A 25 -7.45 31.97 -4.86
N PRO A 26 -8.16 32.21 -5.98
CA PRO A 26 -7.55 32.40 -7.30
C PRO A 26 -6.44 33.47 -7.31
N GLN A 27 -6.59 34.53 -6.52
CA GLN A 27 -5.57 35.58 -6.36
C GLN A 27 -4.26 35.09 -5.70
N ASP A 28 -4.35 34.13 -4.77
CA ASP A 28 -3.18 33.55 -4.12
C ASP A 28 -2.45 32.61 -5.09
N ILE A 29 -3.22 31.89 -5.90
CA ILE A 29 -2.73 31.04 -6.99
C ILE A 29 -1.98 31.87 -8.02
N MET A 30 -2.54 33.00 -8.46
CA MET A 30 -1.86 33.92 -9.38
C MET A 30 -0.54 34.42 -8.81
N LYS A 31 -0.47 34.76 -7.52
CA LYS A 31 0.80 35.16 -6.86
C LYS A 31 1.83 34.03 -6.85
N ILE A 32 1.41 32.79 -6.66
CA ILE A 32 2.29 31.61 -6.72
C ILE A 32 2.80 31.42 -8.15
N LEU A 33 1.92 31.51 -9.13
CA LEU A 33 2.23 31.39 -10.56
C LEU A 33 3.22 32.46 -10.99
N GLU A 34 3.01 33.72 -10.66
CA GLU A 34 3.95 34.80 -11.00
C GLU A 34 5.37 34.54 -10.48
N LYS A 35 5.50 33.93 -9.30
CA LYS A 35 6.82 33.57 -8.72
C LYS A 35 7.46 32.35 -9.37
N LYS A 36 6.67 31.42 -9.91
CA LYS A 36 7.12 30.09 -10.35
C LYS A 36 6.95 29.81 -11.85
N LYS A 37 6.24 30.64 -12.60
CA LYS A 37 5.82 30.36 -13.99
C LYS A 37 7.00 30.09 -14.94
N THR A 38 8.13 30.76 -14.75
CA THR A 38 9.32 30.55 -15.58
C THR A 38 9.96 29.17 -15.35
N SER A 39 9.77 28.55 -14.16
CA SER A 39 10.35 27.24 -13.87
C SER A 39 9.71 26.10 -14.66
N LEU A 40 8.51 26.33 -15.22
CA LEU A 40 7.79 25.36 -16.04
C LEU A 40 8.48 25.10 -17.40
N PHE A 41 9.35 26.01 -17.83
CA PHE A 41 9.93 25.99 -19.17
C PHE A 41 11.36 25.46 -19.25
N GLY A 42 11.96 25.08 -18.11
CA GLY A 42 13.26 24.41 -18.09
C GLY A 42 14.17 24.79 -16.92
N SER A 43 15.44 24.40 -17.04
CA SER A 43 16.50 24.72 -16.07
C SER A 43 16.90 26.20 -16.14
N THR A 44 17.47 26.72 -15.05
CA THR A 44 17.70 28.16 -14.78
C THR A 44 18.32 28.94 -15.93
N LEU A 45 19.24 28.35 -16.71
CA LEU A 45 19.94 29.00 -17.82
C LEU A 45 19.09 29.14 -19.11
N ARG A 46 18.01 28.37 -19.25
CA ARG A 46 17.14 28.36 -20.44
C ARG A 46 15.73 28.87 -20.15
N ARG A 47 15.48 29.39 -18.94
CA ARG A 47 14.17 29.92 -18.58
C ARG A 47 13.91 31.22 -19.33
N PRO A 48 12.68 31.42 -19.85
CA PRO A 48 12.25 32.74 -20.30
C PRO A 48 12.26 33.72 -19.12
N LYS A 49 12.30 35.01 -19.41
CA LYS A 49 12.07 36.04 -18.39
C LYS A 49 10.62 35.98 -17.90
N SER A 50 10.35 36.57 -16.74
CA SER A 50 8.99 36.51 -16.16
C SER A 50 7.95 37.23 -17.02
N ASP A 51 8.33 38.37 -17.61
CA ASP A 51 7.52 39.17 -18.53
C ASP A 51 7.32 38.50 -19.90
N GLU A 52 8.14 37.50 -20.23
CA GLU A 52 8.00 36.66 -21.43
C GLU A 52 7.05 35.47 -21.22
N VAL A 53 6.50 35.30 -20.01
CA VAL A 53 5.56 34.22 -19.69
C VAL A 53 4.19 34.78 -19.35
N THR A 54 3.20 34.44 -20.16
CA THR A 54 1.79 34.71 -19.88
C THR A 54 1.14 33.50 -19.22
N VAL A 55 0.10 33.75 -18.43
CA VAL A 55 -0.60 32.75 -17.63
C VAL A 55 -2.10 32.94 -17.84
N ASP A 56 -2.80 31.89 -18.26
CA ASP A 56 -4.25 31.89 -18.38
C ASP A 56 -4.91 31.93 -17.00
N ASN A 57 -6.20 32.26 -16.94
CA ASN A 57 -6.94 32.23 -15.68
C ASN A 57 -7.02 30.80 -15.13
N PRO A 58 -6.55 30.55 -13.88
CA PRO A 58 -6.58 29.22 -13.29
C PRO A 58 -8.00 28.68 -13.12
N GLN A 59 -8.19 27.43 -13.50
CA GLN A 59 -9.44 26.69 -13.34
C GLN A 59 -9.29 25.71 -12.17
N LEU A 60 -10.32 25.64 -11.32
CA LEU A 60 -10.35 24.72 -10.20
C LEU A 60 -10.87 23.35 -10.67
N PHE A 61 -10.06 22.32 -10.49
CA PHE A 61 -10.42 20.92 -10.68
C PHE A 61 -10.54 20.21 -9.33
N LEU A 62 -11.50 19.30 -9.24
CA LEU A 62 -11.67 18.40 -8.10
C LEU A 62 -11.24 17.00 -8.53
N GLU A 63 -10.09 16.55 -8.04
CA GLU A 63 -9.49 15.27 -8.41
C GLU A 63 -9.78 14.21 -7.37
N GLN A 64 -10.36 13.10 -7.82
CA GLN A 64 -10.76 12.01 -6.94
C GLN A 64 -9.54 11.17 -6.53
N PHE A 65 -9.47 10.89 -5.25
CA PHE A 65 -8.75 9.78 -4.65
C PHE A 65 -9.75 8.79 -4.07
N ILE A 66 -9.39 7.51 -4.07
CA ILE A 66 -10.16 6.47 -3.41
C ILE A 66 -9.34 5.94 -2.25
N PHE A 67 -9.94 5.95 -1.06
CA PHE A 67 -9.37 5.31 0.12
C PHE A 67 -10.20 4.07 0.45
N VAL A 68 -9.51 2.95 0.65
CA VAL A 68 -10.14 1.73 1.18
C VAL A 68 -9.27 1.15 2.28
N LEU A 69 -9.90 0.86 3.42
CA LEU A 69 -9.34 0.15 4.56
C LEU A 69 -10.07 -1.18 4.68
N GLY A 70 -9.32 -2.25 4.94
CA GLY A 70 -9.91 -3.56 5.08
C GLY A 70 -9.16 -4.44 6.04
N HIS A 71 -9.87 -5.48 6.44
CA HIS A 71 -9.44 -6.50 7.36
C HIS A 71 -9.51 -7.85 6.66
N TYR A 72 -8.46 -8.64 6.80
CA TYR A 72 -8.38 -10.00 6.27
C TYR A 72 -7.99 -10.95 7.40
N GLU A 73 -8.83 -11.95 7.63
CA GLU A 73 -8.58 -13.05 8.55
C GLU A 73 -8.49 -14.36 7.78
N ILE A 74 -7.54 -15.21 8.17
CA ILE A 74 -7.35 -16.53 7.58
C ILE A 74 -7.00 -17.55 8.67
N ASP A 75 -7.76 -18.64 8.71
CA ASP A 75 -7.46 -19.87 9.43
C ASP A 75 -6.94 -20.90 8.42
N PHE A 76 -5.72 -21.39 8.63
CA PHE A 76 -5.12 -22.39 7.77
C PHE A 76 -4.24 -23.37 8.53
N ASN A 77 -4.11 -24.57 7.96
CA ASN A 77 -3.12 -25.54 8.39
C ASN A 77 -1.84 -25.40 7.55
N ARG A 78 -0.67 -25.46 8.20
CA ARG A 78 0.63 -25.56 7.52
C ARG A 78 1.50 -26.64 8.13
N ASN A 79 2.26 -27.31 7.28
CA ASN A 79 3.31 -28.21 7.73
C ASN A 79 4.55 -27.38 8.10
N THR A 80 5.19 -27.73 9.21
CA THR A 80 6.42 -27.12 9.67
C THR A 80 7.38 -28.19 10.18
N THR A 81 8.67 -27.82 10.26
CA THR A 81 9.70 -28.64 10.89
C THR A 81 10.36 -27.80 11.97
N TYR A 82 10.31 -28.28 13.22
CA TYR A 82 11.07 -27.71 14.32
C TYR A 82 12.40 -28.43 14.46
N MET A 83 13.44 -27.66 14.75
CA MET A 83 14.78 -28.17 15.01
C MET A 83 15.07 -28.06 16.49
N ILE A 84 15.27 -29.20 17.17
CA ILE A 84 15.74 -29.23 18.55
C ILE A 84 17.20 -29.66 18.56
N LYS A 85 18.04 -28.85 19.21
CA LYS A 85 19.46 -29.17 19.43
C LYS A 85 19.60 -30.02 20.69
N VAL A 86 20.07 -31.26 20.54
CA VAL A 86 20.27 -32.20 21.65
C VAL A 86 21.74 -32.59 21.80
N GLU A 87 22.12 -33.08 22.98
CA GLU A 87 23.48 -33.55 23.21
C GLU A 87 23.81 -34.73 22.28
N PRO A 88 25.09 -34.90 21.89
CA PRO A 88 25.46 -35.93 20.91
C PRO A 88 25.20 -37.37 21.36
N ASP A 89 25.17 -37.63 22.66
CA ASP A 89 24.89 -38.96 23.23
C ASP A 89 23.40 -39.28 23.34
N VAL A 90 22.51 -38.33 22.99
CA VAL A 90 21.06 -38.55 22.95
C VAL A 90 20.68 -39.36 21.71
N VAL A 91 20.00 -40.49 21.89
CA VAL A 91 19.56 -41.34 20.76
C VAL A 91 18.09 -41.15 20.41
N GLU A 92 17.28 -40.76 21.40
CA GLU A 92 15.83 -40.61 21.30
C GLU A 92 15.39 -39.50 22.25
N VAL A 93 14.40 -38.70 21.85
CA VAL A 93 13.70 -37.73 22.70
C VAL A 93 12.24 -38.12 22.76
N ALA A 94 11.68 -38.21 23.96
CA ALA A 94 10.24 -38.39 24.16
C ALA A 94 9.56 -37.05 24.44
N ILE A 95 8.45 -36.77 23.76
CA ILE A 95 7.60 -35.60 23.99
C ILE A 95 6.17 -36.11 24.20
N GLY A 96 5.67 -36.00 25.44
CA GLY A 96 4.44 -36.68 25.82
C GLY A 96 4.59 -38.20 25.71
N THR A 97 3.73 -38.83 24.92
CA THR A 97 3.76 -40.28 24.66
C THR A 97 4.50 -40.68 23.39
N GLU A 98 4.92 -39.70 22.58
CA GLU A 98 5.61 -39.95 21.32
C GLU A 98 7.13 -39.89 21.47
N LYS A 99 7.82 -40.67 20.62
CA LYS A 99 9.28 -40.82 20.62
C LYS A 99 9.83 -40.40 19.28
N PHE A 100 10.82 -39.52 19.30
CA PHE A 100 11.48 -38.97 18.11
C PHE A 100 12.95 -39.38 18.11
N SER A 101 13.34 -40.15 17.10
CA SER A 101 14.74 -40.52 16.89
C SER A 101 15.52 -39.33 16.34
N VAL A 102 16.70 -39.07 16.90
CA VAL A 102 17.61 -38.06 16.34
C VAL A 102 18.09 -38.53 14.97
N LEU A 103 18.26 -37.60 14.01
CA LEU A 103 18.65 -37.90 12.62
C LEU A 103 20.10 -38.41 12.52
N ASN A 104 20.37 -39.59 13.07
CA ASN A 104 21.64 -40.28 12.88
C ASN A 104 21.57 -41.14 11.62
N LYS A 105 21.58 -40.46 10.46
CA LYS A 105 22.02 -41.08 9.19
C LYS A 105 23.33 -40.48 8.74
N SER A 106 24.36 -40.58 9.58
CA SER A 106 25.70 -40.78 9.04
C SER A 106 26.37 -41.91 9.82
N GLY A 107 26.61 -43.02 9.14
CA GLY A 107 27.34 -44.19 9.65
C GLY A 107 28.82 -43.92 9.95
N VAL A 108 29.16 -42.72 10.42
CA VAL A 108 30.53 -42.25 10.62
C VAL A 108 30.96 -42.41 12.08
N TRP A 109 30.04 -42.41 13.04
CA TRP A 109 30.41 -42.61 14.45
C TRP A 109 30.72 -44.05 14.85
N LYS A 110 30.37 -45.03 14.03
CA LYS A 110 30.90 -46.40 14.20
C LYS A 110 32.38 -46.53 13.82
N LYS A 111 33.00 -45.51 13.19
CA LYS A 111 34.40 -45.56 12.75
C LYS A 111 35.36 -44.59 13.45
N PHE A 112 34.91 -43.62 14.23
CA PHE A 112 35.80 -42.79 15.06
C PHE A 112 36.01 -43.41 16.44
N GLY A 113 36.53 -44.63 16.43
CA GLY A 113 37.28 -45.13 17.58
C GLY A 113 38.50 -44.23 17.80
N LYS A 114 38.57 -43.64 19.00
CA LYS A 114 39.77 -43.03 19.61
C LYS A 114 40.23 -41.71 18.97
N LYS A 115 40.23 -40.66 19.81
CA LYS A 115 40.89 -39.33 19.68
C LYS A 115 40.08 -38.23 18.99
N MET A 116 39.11 -37.66 19.68
CA MET A 116 38.85 -36.21 19.58
C MET A 116 39.36 -35.56 20.86
N LYS A 117 40.25 -34.58 20.68
CA LYS A 117 40.89 -33.83 21.77
C LYS A 117 39.83 -33.07 22.55
N GLN A 118 39.89 -33.13 23.88
CA GLN A 118 39.25 -32.14 24.75
C GLN A 118 39.68 -30.74 24.28
N GLY A 119 38.74 -29.89 23.87
CA GLY A 119 39.02 -28.47 23.63
C GLY A 119 38.39 -27.79 22.42
N VAL A 120 37.61 -28.46 21.56
CA VAL A 120 36.84 -27.78 20.50
C VAL A 120 35.39 -28.23 20.58
N GLY A 121 34.50 -27.24 20.73
CA GLY A 121 33.12 -27.38 21.17
C GLY A 121 32.38 -28.57 20.57
N ILE A 122 31.83 -29.41 21.44
CA ILE A 122 30.91 -30.48 21.09
C ILE A 122 29.70 -29.82 20.39
N THR A 123 29.56 -30.00 19.07
CA THR A 123 28.42 -29.46 18.35
C THR A 123 27.21 -30.35 18.61
N LYS A 124 26.20 -29.80 19.28
CA LYS A 124 24.88 -30.44 19.47
C LYS A 124 24.36 -30.98 18.14
N GLN A 125 23.69 -32.13 18.18
CA GLN A 125 23.07 -32.73 17.01
C GLN A 125 21.62 -32.27 16.85
N ASP A 126 21.11 -32.38 15.62
CA ASP A 126 19.80 -31.90 15.22
C ASP A 126 18.73 -33.00 15.28
N LEU A 127 17.64 -32.71 15.99
CA LEU A 127 16.41 -33.47 15.95
C LEU A 127 15.36 -32.69 15.16
N GLU A 128 14.92 -33.25 14.04
CA GLU A 128 13.80 -32.73 13.24
C GLU A 128 12.47 -33.26 13.78
N ILE A 129 11.56 -32.35 14.11
CA ILE A 129 10.18 -32.67 14.48
C ILE A 129 9.27 -32.08 13.43
N LYS A 130 8.60 -32.95 12.67
CA LYS A 130 7.56 -32.54 11.73
C LYS A 130 6.26 -32.33 12.48
N ALA A 131 5.65 -31.16 12.30
CA ALA A 131 4.40 -30.81 12.92
C ALA A 131 3.45 -30.21 11.88
N THR A 132 2.15 -30.31 12.15
CA THR A 132 1.12 -29.52 11.48
C THR A 132 0.66 -28.46 12.45
N GLU A 133 0.83 -27.19 12.08
CA GLU A 133 0.31 -26.07 12.85
C GLU A 133 -1.05 -25.68 12.28
N ASN A 134 -2.04 -25.49 13.15
CA ASN A 134 -3.20 -24.67 12.84
C ASN A 134 -2.87 -23.21 13.18
N VAL A 135 -3.07 -22.30 12.24
CA VAL A 135 -2.66 -20.90 12.36
C VAL A 135 -3.82 -20.00 11.97
N ILE A 136 -4.14 -19.06 12.86
CA ILE A 136 -5.02 -17.92 12.56
C ILE A 136 -4.13 -16.70 12.37
N LYS A 137 -4.27 -16.02 11.24
CA LYS A 137 -3.64 -14.72 10.96
C LYS A 137 -4.71 -13.70 10.67
N SER A 138 -4.49 -12.51 11.20
CA SER A 138 -5.36 -11.36 11.03
C SER A 138 -4.51 -10.16 10.62
N MET A 139 -4.91 -9.50 9.55
CA MET A 139 -4.18 -8.39 8.92
C MET A 139 -5.15 -7.25 8.60
N THR A 140 -4.71 -6.02 8.85
CA THR A 140 -5.44 -4.81 8.49
C THR A 140 -4.52 -3.90 7.72
N ASP A 141 -4.97 -3.42 6.58
CA ASP A 141 -4.20 -2.50 5.74
C ASP A 141 -5.14 -1.62 4.92
N SER A 142 -4.59 -0.57 4.33
CA SER A 142 -5.30 0.38 3.49
C SER A 142 -4.51 0.71 2.23
N ILE A 143 -5.22 1.22 1.24
CA ILE A 143 -4.64 1.79 0.03
C ILE A 143 -5.32 3.13 -0.29
N TYR A 144 -4.55 4.01 -0.91
CA TYR A 144 -5.04 5.22 -1.56
C TYR A 144 -4.78 5.09 -3.05
N LEU A 145 -5.81 5.26 -3.87
CA LEU A 145 -5.71 5.24 -5.33
C LEU A 145 -5.97 6.64 -5.87
N ASP A 146 -5.11 7.11 -6.77
CA ASP A 146 -5.33 8.39 -7.46
C ASP A 146 -6.49 8.30 -8.48
N ASN A 147 -6.72 9.38 -9.24
CA ASN A 147 -7.76 9.43 -10.26
C ASN A 147 -7.50 8.50 -11.46
N ASN A 148 -6.31 7.90 -11.55
CA ASN A 148 -5.92 6.93 -12.58
C ASN A 148 -5.93 5.48 -12.06
N GLY A 149 -6.19 5.24 -10.78
CA GLY A 149 -6.18 3.91 -10.17
C GLY A 149 -4.80 3.42 -9.70
N LEU A 150 -3.84 4.34 -9.58
CA LEU A 150 -2.48 4.05 -9.11
C LEU A 150 -2.39 4.26 -7.59
N GLU A 151 -1.78 3.31 -6.89
CA GLU A 151 -1.52 3.47 -5.45
C GLU A 151 -0.57 4.65 -5.23
N THR A 152 -1.02 5.64 -4.47
CA THR A 152 -0.33 6.91 -4.30
C THR A 152 -0.37 7.32 -2.83
N PRO A 153 0.73 7.79 -2.24
CA PRO A 153 0.71 8.33 -0.88
C PRO A 153 -0.28 9.50 -0.75
N PHE A 154 -1.08 9.49 0.32
CA PHE A 154 -2.05 10.55 0.60
C PHE A 154 -1.68 11.29 1.87
N SER A 155 -1.40 12.59 1.75
CA SER A 155 -0.86 13.41 2.85
C SER A 155 -1.83 14.46 3.39
N TYR A 156 -3.08 14.46 2.94
CA TYR A 156 -4.07 15.46 3.36
C TYR A 156 -4.82 15.00 4.61
N SER A 157 -5.19 15.96 5.47
CA SER A 157 -6.12 15.69 6.56
C SER A 157 -7.54 15.55 6.01
N THR A 158 -8.29 14.59 6.54
CA THR A 158 -9.73 14.40 6.27
C THR A 158 -10.60 14.67 7.49
N ASN A 159 -10.10 15.45 8.45
CA ASN A 159 -10.85 15.87 9.64
C ASN A 159 -11.93 16.91 9.27
N SER A 160 -12.88 17.14 10.18
CA SER A 160 -14.05 18.01 9.95
C SER A 160 -13.69 19.46 9.57
N ASP A 161 -12.54 19.97 10.02
CA ASP A 161 -12.04 21.31 9.68
C ASP A 161 -11.41 21.39 8.28
N ALA A 162 -10.95 20.26 7.75
CA ALA A 162 -10.28 20.14 6.45
C ALA A 162 -11.24 19.81 5.30
N ILE A 163 -12.49 19.47 5.59
CA ILE A 163 -13.48 19.04 4.59
C ILE A 163 -14.62 20.06 4.40
N GLU A 164 -15.29 19.96 3.26
CA GLU A 164 -16.50 20.71 2.97
C GLU A 164 -17.71 20.10 3.69
N ASN A 165 -18.58 20.94 4.27
CA ASN A 165 -19.79 20.49 4.97
C ASN A 165 -20.82 19.88 4.01
N TYR A 166 -20.83 20.30 2.75
CA TYR A 166 -21.79 19.89 1.73
C TYR A 166 -21.07 19.41 0.47
N ALA A 167 -20.38 18.27 0.58
CA ALA A 167 -19.58 17.68 -0.50
C ALA A 167 -20.32 17.63 -1.85
N GLN A 168 -21.56 17.11 -1.86
CA GLN A 168 -22.33 16.97 -3.10
C GLN A 168 -22.63 18.31 -3.77
N LYS A 169 -22.93 19.36 -3.00
CA LYS A 169 -23.14 20.71 -3.54
C LYS A 169 -21.89 21.25 -4.23
N VAL A 170 -20.72 21.03 -3.64
CA VAL A 170 -19.44 21.48 -4.23
C VAL A 170 -19.14 20.71 -5.51
N LEU A 171 -19.37 19.40 -5.54
CA LEU A 171 -19.23 18.59 -6.76
C LEU A 171 -20.22 19.03 -7.84
N ASP A 172 -21.46 19.34 -7.47
CA ASP A 172 -22.48 19.75 -8.43
C ASP A 172 -22.20 21.10 -9.08
N LEU A 173 -21.64 22.05 -8.32
CA LEU A 173 -21.20 23.34 -8.85
C LEU A 173 -19.99 23.21 -9.78
N ASN A 174 -19.19 22.16 -9.63
CA ASN A 174 -17.95 21.95 -10.38
C ASN A 174 -18.03 20.76 -11.35
N LYS A 175 -19.23 20.30 -11.76
CA LYS A 175 -19.42 19.08 -12.58
C LYS A 175 -18.50 18.97 -13.79
N GLY A 176 -18.26 20.09 -14.49
CA GLY A 176 -17.38 20.14 -15.67
C GLY A 176 -15.88 19.98 -15.37
N HIS A 177 -15.49 20.08 -14.09
CA HIS A 177 -14.10 20.06 -13.63
C HIS A 177 -13.86 19.01 -12.53
N VAL A 178 -14.71 17.97 -12.45
CA VAL A 178 -14.48 16.82 -11.57
C VAL A 178 -13.76 15.71 -12.35
N ARG A 179 -12.58 15.30 -11.89
CA ARG A 179 -11.81 14.19 -12.46
C ARG A 179 -11.99 12.95 -11.57
N ARG A 180 -12.78 11.99 -12.06
CA ARG A 180 -13.08 10.72 -11.36
C ARG A 180 -12.19 9.58 -11.83
N ASN A 181 -11.86 8.71 -10.89
CA ASN A 181 -11.34 7.38 -11.15
C ASN A 181 -12.43 6.54 -11.85
N LYS A 182 -12.02 5.74 -12.83
CA LYS A 182 -12.89 4.89 -13.65
C LYS A 182 -12.89 3.41 -13.23
N MET A 183 -12.13 3.06 -12.21
CA MET A 183 -12.10 1.71 -11.65
C MET A 183 -13.46 1.33 -11.08
N ILE A 184 -13.83 0.07 -11.28
CA ILE A 184 -14.98 -0.52 -10.60
C ILE A 184 -14.59 -0.92 -9.17
N ASP A 185 -15.57 -0.94 -8.28
CA ASP A 185 -15.34 -1.21 -6.85
C ASP A 185 -14.71 -2.59 -6.61
N ASP A 186 -15.12 -3.62 -7.36
CA ASP A 186 -14.53 -4.97 -7.30
C ASP A 186 -13.01 -4.97 -7.59
N ASP A 187 -12.53 -4.16 -8.53
CA ASP A 187 -11.11 -4.06 -8.85
C ASP A 187 -10.33 -3.35 -7.73
N ILE A 188 -10.95 -2.37 -7.09
CA ILE A 188 -10.37 -1.65 -5.94
C ILE A 188 -10.22 -2.60 -4.75
N PHE A 189 -11.26 -3.38 -4.46
CA PHE A 189 -11.23 -4.37 -3.38
C PHE A 189 -10.23 -5.50 -3.66
N SER A 190 -10.14 -5.95 -4.92
CA SER A 190 -9.15 -6.95 -5.34
C SER A 190 -7.72 -6.47 -5.08
N LYS A 191 -7.39 -5.21 -5.41
CA LYS A 191 -6.07 -4.62 -5.10
C LYS A 191 -5.75 -4.67 -3.60
N LEU A 192 -6.71 -4.31 -2.74
CA LEU A 192 -6.51 -4.37 -1.30
C LEU A 192 -6.35 -5.81 -0.80
N ALA A 193 -7.17 -6.74 -1.30
CA ALA A 193 -7.09 -8.15 -0.95
C ALA A 193 -5.73 -8.75 -1.32
N HIS A 194 -5.19 -8.44 -2.50
CA HIS A 194 -3.84 -8.85 -2.89
C HIS A 194 -2.79 -8.32 -1.92
N LYS A 195 -2.79 -7.00 -1.63
CA LYS A 195 -1.86 -6.38 -0.68
C LYS A 195 -1.89 -7.05 0.69
N LEU A 196 -3.08 -7.37 1.20
CA LEU A 196 -3.23 -8.11 2.44
C LEU A 196 -2.59 -9.50 2.31
N LYS A 197 -2.89 -10.25 1.24
CA LYS A 197 -2.41 -11.62 1.04
C LYS A 197 -0.91 -11.73 0.69
N ASP A 198 -0.23 -10.67 0.29
CA ASP A 198 1.20 -10.68 -0.11
C ASP A 198 2.15 -11.29 0.93
N SER A 199 1.82 -11.23 2.22
CA SER A 199 2.64 -11.81 3.30
C SER A 199 2.38 -13.30 3.56
N LEU A 200 1.44 -13.92 2.85
CA LEU A 200 1.08 -15.33 2.99
C LEU A 200 1.96 -16.21 2.10
N LYS A 201 2.26 -17.41 2.59
CA LYS A 201 2.98 -18.42 1.79
C LYS A 201 2.02 -19.03 0.77
N HIS A 202 2.56 -19.56 -0.33
CA HIS A 202 1.74 -20.11 -1.42
C HIS A 202 1.17 -21.53 -1.15
N ASP A 203 1.62 -22.22 -0.10
CA ASP A 203 1.20 -23.60 0.21
C ASP A 203 0.44 -23.69 1.54
N LEU A 204 -0.70 -23.00 1.64
CA LEU A 204 -1.56 -23.05 2.81
C LEU A 204 -2.80 -23.91 2.55
N LYS A 205 -3.12 -24.80 3.48
CA LYS A 205 -4.42 -25.47 3.47
C LYS A 205 -5.41 -24.59 4.24
N ILE A 206 -6.10 -23.72 3.50
CA ILE A 206 -7.08 -22.77 4.05
C ILE A 206 -8.29 -23.55 4.60
N ASN A 207 -8.64 -23.29 5.85
CA ASN A 207 -9.85 -23.81 6.50
C ASN A 207 -10.98 -22.78 6.41
N HIS A 208 -10.65 -21.51 6.63
CA HIS A 208 -11.56 -20.38 6.54
C HIS A 208 -10.79 -19.11 6.14
N GLU A 209 -11.41 -18.26 5.32
CA GLU A 209 -10.92 -16.90 5.03
C GLU A 209 -12.09 -15.91 5.05
N GLU A 210 -11.84 -14.72 5.58
CA GLU A 210 -12.78 -13.61 5.62
C GLU A 210 -12.07 -12.32 5.21
N PHE A 211 -12.71 -11.55 4.34
CA PHE A 211 -12.26 -10.22 3.93
C PHE A 211 -13.38 -9.21 4.12
N ILE A 212 -13.12 -8.15 4.88
CA ILE A 212 -14.10 -7.10 5.16
C ILE A 212 -13.49 -5.76 4.79
N VAL A 213 -14.24 -4.94 4.05
CA VAL A 213 -13.90 -3.52 3.85
C VAL A 213 -14.53 -2.72 4.98
N THR A 214 -13.70 -2.12 5.83
CA THR A 214 -14.13 -1.39 7.02
C THR A 214 -14.35 0.09 6.75
N GLU A 215 -13.58 0.69 5.84
CA GLU A 215 -13.80 2.05 5.38
C GLU A 215 -13.66 2.15 3.86
N PHE A 216 -14.56 2.90 3.24
CA PHE A 216 -14.52 3.16 1.81
C PHE A 216 -14.89 4.62 1.54
N ARG A 217 -13.95 5.40 1.02
CA ARG A 217 -14.13 6.84 0.79
C ARG A 217 -13.74 7.22 -0.63
N GLU A 218 -14.52 8.09 -1.24
CA GLU A 218 -14.07 8.92 -2.36
C GLU A 218 -13.73 10.32 -1.83
N ILE A 219 -12.51 10.78 -2.11
CA ILE A 219 -11.96 12.03 -1.56
C ILE A 219 -11.60 12.94 -2.72
N PHE A 220 -12.19 14.12 -2.80
CA PHE A 220 -11.92 15.09 -3.85
C PHE A 220 -10.95 16.16 -3.38
N VAL A 221 -9.80 16.23 -4.03
CA VAL A 221 -8.73 17.18 -3.75
C VAL A 221 -8.83 18.37 -4.72
N PRO A 222 -8.91 19.62 -4.23
CA PRO A 222 -8.95 20.81 -5.07
C PRO A 222 -7.56 21.15 -5.64
N ILE A 223 -7.45 21.17 -6.96
CA ILE A 223 -6.23 21.49 -7.72
C ILE A 223 -6.56 22.61 -8.70
N TYR A 224 -5.80 23.70 -8.68
CA TYR A 224 -5.86 24.69 -9.75
C TYR A 224 -4.97 24.27 -10.91
N GLU A 225 -5.51 24.36 -12.12
CA GLU A 225 -4.78 24.09 -13.36
C GLU A 225 -4.85 25.32 -14.28
N THR A 226 -3.72 25.66 -14.89
CA THR A 226 -3.67 26.71 -15.92
C THR A 226 -2.61 26.42 -16.96
N LYS A 227 -2.77 27.04 -18.14
CA LYS A 227 -1.76 27.06 -19.19
C LYS A 227 -0.89 28.30 -19.05
N CYS A 228 0.41 28.09 -19.18
CA CYS A 228 1.40 29.13 -19.29
C CYS A 228 1.98 29.08 -20.70
N TYR A 229 2.27 30.25 -21.28
CA TYR A 229 2.88 30.36 -22.60
C TYR A 229 4.16 31.18 -22.51
N ASP A 230 5.23 30.70 -23.14
CA ASP A 230 6.43 31.52 -23.33
C ASP A 230 6.30 32.41 -24.59
N ASN A 231 7.30 33.26 -24.80
CA ASN A 231 7.41 34.13 -25.97
C ASN A 231 7.55 33.39 -27.32
N LYS A 232 7.69 32.06 -27.31
CA LYS A 232 7.72 31.20 -28.50
C LYS A 232 6.43 30.39 -28.65
N ASN A 233 5.38 30.72 -27.90
CA ASN A 233 4.10 30.00 -27.82
C ASN A 233 4.25 28.54 -27.37
N LYS A 234 5.35 28.19 -26.70
CA LYS A 234 5.46 26.89 -26.03
C LYS A 234 4.47 26.89 -24.87
N VAL A 235 3.70 25.81 -24.75
CA VAL A 235 2.72 25.65 -23.68
C VAL A 235 3.30 24.79 -22.56
N ALA A 236 3.13 25.23 -21.33
CA ALA A 236 3.30 24.42 -20.14
C ALA A 236 2.03 24.44 -19.31
N VAL A 237 1.69 23.31 -18.66
CA VAL A 237 0.54 23.24 -17.75
C VAL A 237 1.06 23.34 -16.33
N ALA A 238 0.56 24.32 -15.58
CA ALA A 238 0.82 24.47 -14.17
C ALA A 238 -0.34 23.86 -13.38
N ARG A 239 -0.02 22.94 -12.46
CA ARG A 239 -0.99 22.36 -11.52
C ARG A 239 -0.56 22.73 -10.12
N ILE A 240 -1.46 23.34 -9.35
CA ILE A 240 -1.19 23.85 -8.01
C ILE A 240 -2.21 23.25 -7.05
N ASP A 241 -1.71 22.57 -6.04
CA ASP A 241 -2.51 22.10 -4.90
C ASP A 241 -3.14 23.31 -4.19
N ALA A 242 -4.47 23.37 -4.19
CA ALA A 242 -5.22 24.50 -3.64
C ALA A 242 -5.31 24.49 -2.10
N ILE A 243 -4.72 23.48 -1.45
CA ILE A 243 -4.59 23.34 0.00
C ILE A 243 -3.20 23.80 0.44
N THR A 244 -2.15 23.36 -0.25
CA THR A 244 -0.75 23.61 0.18
C THR A 244 -0.01 24.67 -0.64
N GLY A 245 -0.49 25.02 -1.83
CA GLY A 245 0.18 25.95 -2.76
C GLY A 245 1.41 25.36 -3.45
N LYS A 246 1.62 24.05 -3.34
CA LYS A 246 2.69 23.34 -4.04
C LYS A 246 2.33 23.18 -5.52
N LEU A 247 3.33 23.36 -6.37
CA LEU A 247 3.25 23.02 -7.79
C LEU A 247 3.46 21.49 -7.90
N ILE A 248 2.59 20.79 -8.60
CA ILE A 248 2.56 19.33 -8.74
C ILE A 248 2.73 18.88 -10.18
#